data_AF-A0A955WR48-F1
#
_entry.id   AF-A0A955WR48-F1
#
_cell.length_a   1.000
_cell.length_b   1.000
_cell.length_c   1.000
_cell.angle_alpha   90.00
_cell.angle_beta   90.00
_cell.angle_gamma   90.00
#
_symmetry.space_group_name_H-M   'P 1'
#
loop_
_entity.id
_entity.type
_entity.pdbx_description
1 polymer ?
#
loop_
_entity_poly.entity_id
_entity_poly.type
_entity_poly.pdbx_seq_one_letter_code
_entity_poly.pdbx_strand_id
1 'polypeptide(L)'
;MTERSTDPRRVRELLHAALDRVYIGPTQVVDLLLTAMLAPGHILLEGVPGVAKTTLAKAFAATLGCDFRRVQFTPDMLPADITGSYI
;
A
#
# COMPACT_ATOMS: atom_id res chain seq x y z
N MET A 1 22.63 10.67 -23.66
CA MET A 1 21.89 9.63 -22.91
C MET A 1 21.22 10.33 -21.75
N THR A 2 19.96 10.74 -21.93
CA THR A 2 19.29 11.74 -21.11
C THR A 2 19.06 11.20 -19.70
N GLU A 3 19.74 11.77 -18.70
CA GLU A 3 19.42 11.60 -17.29
C GLU A 3 17.98 12.07 -17.06
N ARG A 4 17.05 11.12 -16.96
CA ARG A 4 15.72 11.42 -16.42
C ARG A 4 15.87 11.66 -14.93
N SER A 5 16.11 12.89 -14.52
CA SER A 5 15.90 13.29 -13.14
C SER A 5 14.41 13.13 -12.82
N THR A 6 14.03 12.01 -12.25
CA THR A 6 12.64 11.77 -11.84
C THR A 6 12.31 12.72 -10.69
N ASP A 7 11.53 13.78 -10.98
CA ASP A 7 11.04 14.70 -9.96
C ASP A 7 10.12 13.93 -8.97
N PRO A 8 10.44 13.89 -7.67
CA PRO A 8 9.59 13.23 -6.66
C PRO A 8 8.15 13.78 -6.64
N ARG A 9 7.96 15.06 -6.95
CA ARG A 9 6.63 15.68 -7.04
C ARG A 9 5.81 15.06 -8.16
N ARG A 10 6.46 14.78 -9.29
CA ARG A 10 5.82 14.16 -10.43
C ARG A 10 5.38 12.73 -10.13
N VAL A 11 6.18 11.96 -9.39
CA VAL A 11 5.79 10.61 -8.96
C VAL A 11 4.57 10.66 -8.05
N ARG A 12 4.55 11.60 -7.08
CA ARG A 12 3.40 11.81 -6.20
C ARG A 12 2.14 12.11 -7.01
N GLU A 13 2.20 13.08 -7.93
CA GLU A 13 1.05 13.43 -8.78
C GLU A 13 0.50 12.25 -9.57
N LEU A 14 1.38 11.44 -10.19
CA LEU A 14 0.99 10.28 -10.96
C LEU A 14 0.35 9.20 -10.09
N LEU A 15 0.86 9.00 -8.87
CA LEU A 15 0.31 8.05 -7.91
C LEU A 15 -1.09 8.44 -7.45
N HIS A 16 -1.31 9.70 -7.08
CA HIS A 16 -2.64 10.20 -6.70
C HIS A 16 -3.62 10.07 -7.86
N ALA A 17 -3.23 10.51 -9.07
CA ALA A 17 -4.10 10.41 -10.25
C ALA A 17 -4.52 8.97 -10.62
N ALA A 18 -3.67 7.98 -10.30
CA ALA A 18 -4.00 6.57 -10.48
C ALA A 18 -4.96 6.07 -9.40
N LEU A 19 -4.73 6.43 -8.13
CA LEU A 19 -5.51 5.93 -6.98
C LEU A 19 -6.87 6.60 -6.83
N ASP A 20 -7.03 7.85 -7.24
CA ASP A 20 -8.31 8.58 -7.22
C ASP A 20 -9.41 7.87 -8.04
N ARG A 21 -9.01 7.01 -9.00
CA ARG A 21 -9.95 6.22 -9.81
C ARG A 21 -10.53 5.01 -9.07
N VAL A 22 -9.91 4.60 -7.97
CA VAL A 22 -10.20 3.33 -7.27
C VAL A 22 -10.55 3.57 -5.80
N TYR A 23 -10.08 4.66 -5.21
CA TYR A 23 -10.29 5.01 -3.81
C TYR A 23 -10.92 6.39 -3.68
N ILE A 24 -12.08 6.45 -3.03
CA ILE A 24 -12.75 7.69 -2.66
C ILE A 24 -12.54 7.89 -1.16
N GLY A 25 -11.70 8.86 -0.80
CA GLY A 25 -11.37 9.16 0.59
C GLY A 25 -10.33 10.27 0.72
N PRO A 26 -9.81 10.51 1.94
CA PRO A 26 -8.82 11.55 2.16
C PRO A 26 -7.52 11.26 1.40
N THR A 27 -7.07 12.21 0.58
CA THR A 27 -5.84 12.10 -0.21
C THR A 27 -4.60 11.90 0.66
N GLN A 28 -4.61 12.44 1.88
CA GLN A 28 -3.52 12.29 2.85
C GLN A 28 -3.15 10.83 3.15
N VAL A 29 -4.08 9.88 3.04
CA VAL A 29 -3.79 8.46 3.28
C VAL A 29 -2.76 7.93 2.26
N VAL A 30 -2.85 8.37 1.00
CA VAL A 30 -1.90 8.00 -0.06
C VAL A 30 -0.51 8.56 0.25
N ASP A 31 -0.43 9.80 0.72
CA ASP A 31 0.84 10.43 1.09
C ASP A 31 1.50 9.72 2.27
N LEU A 32 0.72 9.29 3.27
CA LEU A 32 1.23 8.51 4.40
C LEU A 32 1.72 7.12 3.95
N LEU A 33 0.96 6.44 3.08
CA LEU A 33 1.37 5.17 2.46
C LEU A 33 2.72 5.30 1.74
N LEU A 34 2.86 6.34 0.91
CA LEU A 34 4.10 6.64 0.22
C LEU A 34 5.24 6.94 1.20
N THR A 35 4.97 7.74 2.23
CA THR A 35 5.96 8.11 3.25
C THR A 35 6.48 6.89 3.99
N ALA A 36 5.60 6.02 4.49
CA ALA A 36 6.02 4.83 5.22
C ALA A 36 6.81 3.86 4.33
N MET A 37 6.41 3.68 3.08
CA MET A 37 7.17 2.84 2.13
C MET A 37 8.60 3.37 1.92
N LEU A 38 8.76 4.69 1.79
CA LEU A 38 10.07 5.33 1.61
C LEU A 38 10.90 5.37 2.90
N ALA A 39 10.27 5.29 4.07
CA ALA A 39 10.89 5.35 5.40
C ALA A 39 11.04 3.97 6.09
N PRO A 40 11.14 2.88 5.31
CA PRO A 40 10.95 1.50 5.76
C PRO A 40 9.98 1.25 6.93
N GLY A 41 8.86 1.96 6.95
CA GLY A 41 7.88 1.95 8.03
C GLY A 41 6.70 1.01 7.78
N HIS A 42 5.87 0.86 8.81
CA HIS A 42 4.61 0.12 8.77
C HIS A 42 3.42 1.05 9.00
N ILE A 43 2.26 0.70 8.43
CA ILE A 43 1.03 1.48 8.56
C ILE A 43 -0.08 0.62 9.11
N LEU A 44 -0.86 1.20 10.02
CA LEU A 44 -2.13 0.69 10.47
C LEU A 44 -3.27 1.54 9.84
N LEU A 45 -4.13 0.90 9.04
CA LEU A 45 -5.28 1.56 8.41
C LEU A 45 -6.55 1.35 9.25
N GLU A 46 -6.85 2.27 10.16
CA GLU A 46 -8.01 2.17 11.07
C GLU A 46 -9.30 2.77 10.49
N GLY A 47 -10.45 2.21 10.88
CA GLY A 47 -11.77 2.66 10.47
C GLY A 47 -12.76 1.50 10.31
N VAL A 48 -14.03 1.84 10.07
CA VAL A 48 -15.11 0.85 10.01
C VAL A 48 -14.95 -0.14 8.84
N PRO A 49 -15.48 -1.37 8.94
CA PRO A 49 -15.48 -2.33 7.85
C PRO A 49 -16.14 -1.75 6.59
N GLY A 50 -15.61 -2.12 5.40
CA GLY A 50 -16.20 -1.71 4.12
C GLY A 50 -15.66 -0.40 3.53
N VAL A 51 -14.77 0.33 4.19
CA VAL A 51 -14.18 1.59 3.67
C VAL A 51 -12.99 1.38 2.72
N ALA A 52 -13.05 0.34 1.89
CA ALA A 52 -12.08 0.06 0.82
C ALA A 52 -10.59 -0.04 1.23
N LYS A 53 -10.27 -0.30 2.51
CA LYS A 53 -8.88 -0.40 3.03
C LYS A 53 -8.03 -1.39 2.23
N THR A 54 -8.56 -2.60 2.04
CA THR A 54 -7.88 -3.64 1.26
C THR A 54 -7.75 -3.26 -0.21
N THR A 55 -8.77 -2.61 -0.76
CA THR A 55 -8.77 -2.12 -2.15
C THR A 55 -7.69 -1.07 -2.35
N LEU A 56 -7.57 -0.11 -1.44
CA LEU A 56 -6.54 0.92 -1.46
C LEU A 56 -5.14 0.30 -1.40
N ALA A 57 -4.89 -0.61 -0.44
CA ALA A 57 -3.59 -1.27 -0.30
C ALA A 57 -3.21 -2.07 -1.57
N LYS A 58 -4.17 -2.78 -2.17
CA LYS A 58 -3.96 -3.53 -3.42
C LYS A 58 -3.70 -2.61 -4.61
N ALA A 59 -4.47 -1.52 -4.76
CA ALA A 59 -4.30 -0.56 -5.84
C ALA A 59 -2.98 0.19 -5.73
N PHE A 60 -2.56 0.55 -4.51
CA PHE A 60 -1.28 1.18 -4.23
C PHE A 60 -0.11 0.28 -4.67
N ALA A 61 -0.11 -0.98 -4.24
CA ALA A 61 0.92 -1.94 -4.64
C ALA A 61 0.94 -2.15 -6.17
N ALA A 62 -0.23 -2.33 -6.79
CA ALA A 62 -0.33 -2.51 -8.24
C ALA A 62 0.19 -1.30 -9.03
N THR A 63 -0.07 -0.07 -8.55
CA THR A 63 0.36 1.17 -9.20
C THR A 63 1.88 1.32 -9.18
N LEU A 64 2.52 0.86 -8.10
CA LEU A 64 3.97 0.91 -7.92
C LEU A 64 4.70 -0.32 -8.48
N GLY A 65 3.97 -1.30 -9.04
CA GLY A 65 4.54 -2.56 -9.51
C GLY A 65 5.06 -3.46 -8.39
N CYS A 66 4.55 -3.30 -7.17
CA CYS A 66 4.91 -4.13 -6.02
C CYS A 66 4.07 -5.40 -5.95
N ASP A 67 4.65 -6.45 -5.35
CA ASP A 67 3.89 -7.62 -4.94
C ASP A 67 2.89 -7.26 -3.83
N PHE A 68 1.67 -7.80 -3.93
CA PHE A 68 0.66 -7.66 -2.90
C PHE A 68 0.29 -9.04 -2.33
N ARG A 69 0.49 -9.20 -1.02
CA ARG A 69 0.06 -10.38 -0.27
C ARG A 69 -0.88 -9.95 0.85
N ARG A 70 -1.98 -10.68 1.03
CA ARG A 70 -2.96 -10.45 2.08
C ARG A 70 -3.00 -11.66 3.00
N VAL A 71 -2.84 -11.42 4.30
CA VAL A 71 -3.06 -12.40 5.35
C VAL A 71 -4.29 -11.96 6.13
N GLN A 72 -5.31 -12.81 6.21
CA GLN A 72 -6.49 -12.56 7.03
C GLN A 72 -6.24 -13.15 8.41
N PHE A 73 -6.12 -12.29 9.43
CA PHE A 73 -5.97 -12.75 10.81
C PHE A 73 -7.26 -13.47 11.25
N THR A 74 -7.08 -14.65 11.83
CA THR A 74 -8.12 -15.46 12.46
C THR A 74 -7.62 -15.85 13.86
N PRO A 75 -8.52 -16.12 14.83
CA PRO A 75 -8.11 -16.38 16.22
C PRO A 75 -7.28 -17.66 16.40
N ASP A 76 -7.33 -18.56 15.42
CA ASP A 76 -6.64 -19.85 15.36
C ASP A 76 -5.31 -19.82 14.58
N MET A 77 -4.96 -18.68 13.98
CA MET A 77 -3.73 -18.54 13.18
C MET A 77 -2.47 -18.80 14.01
N LEU A 78 -1.61 -19.69 13.52
CA LEU A 78 -0.32 -20.02 14.11
C LEU A 78 0.79 -19.17 13.49
N PRO A 79 1.90 -18.90 14.21
CA PRO A 79 3.06 -18.20 13.64
C PRO A 79 3.63 -18.87 12.38
N ALA A 80 3.53 -20.21 12.30
CA ALA A 80 3.96 -21.00 11.15
C ALA A 80 3.15 -20.69 9.87
N ASP A 81 1.89 -20.24 10.00
CA ASP A 81 1.05 -19.88 8.85
C ASP A 81 1.54 -18.60 8.16
N ILE A 82 2.33 -17.76 8.85
CA ILE A 82 2.88 -16.51 8.33
C ILE A 82 4.35 -16.68 7.95
N THR A 83 5.14 -17.30 8.83
CA THR A 83 6.59 -17.44 8.66
C THR A 83 7.00 -18.63 7.79
N GLY A 84 6.08 -19.57 7.55
CA GLY A 84 6.36 -20.85 6.94
C GLY A 84 6.85 -21.87 7.97
N SER A 85 6.67 -23.16 7.67
CA SER A 85 7.21 -24.25 8.49
C SER A 85 8.66 -24.54 8.09
N TYR A 86 9.55 -24.64 9.07
CA TYR A 86 10.89 -25.19 8.88
C TYR A 86 10.77 -26.72 8.88
N ILE A 87 11.08 -27.35 7.75
CA ILE A 87 11.23 -28.81 7.63
C ILE A 87 12.72 -29.12 7.53
#